data_AF-A0A183AHY3-F1
#
_entry.id   AF-A0A183AHY3-F1
#
_cell.length_a   1.000
_cell.length_b   1.000
_cell.length_c   1.000
_cell.angle_alpha   90.00
_cell.angle_beta   90.00
_cell.angle_gamma   90.00
#
_symmetry.space_group_name_H-M   'P 1'
#
loop_
_entity.id
_entity.type
_entity.pdbx_description
1 polymer ?
#
loop_
_entity_poly.entity_id
_entity_poly.type
_entity_poly.pdbx_seq_one_letter_code
_entity_poly.pdbx_strand_id
1 'polypeptide(L)'
;MKQIWEEGFKAYVRQWWNWLDFLMLALYLTTVALRVVAMILRKTAQYGTEPTPRTEWPSADPTLLSEALFSIAHIFSFARIIFLFQVNEHLGPLQISLGNMLIDITKFIFIFLLVISSFACGLHQLYYYYVSKQEDYRPAAFSSLVSSYQTLFWNLFGNSQVSHFEVRSVNAITGTRETMPAARNTMIVGEILLLIYHAMAIIVLVNMLIAMMSNSFQTIQCHSWLHLLGVVVVVIVVVVVGGGGGSCSPCYYSCSAIFRSIIDSPRAIFIRCA
;
A
#
# COMPACT_ATOMS: atom_id res chain seq x y z
N MET A 1 26.26 2.97 6.47
CA MET A 1 27.64 2.75 6.01
C MET A 1 28.35 1.70 6.87
N LYS A 2 28.55 1.90 8.18
CA LYS A 2 29.20 0.90 9.07
C LYS A 2 28.54 -0.49 9.02
N GLN A 3 27.21 -0.52 9.15
CA GLN A 3 26.43 -1.77 9.10
C GLN A 3 26.54 -2.53 7.76
N ILE A 4 26.66 -1.84 6.63
CA ILE A 4 26.82 -2.47 5.29
C ILE A 4 28.18 -3.17 5.19
N TRP A 5 29.21 -2.59 5.80
CA TRP A 5 30.56 -3.13 5.80
C TRP A 5 30.70 -4.34 6.73
N GLU A 6 29.96 -4.34 7.84
CA GLU A 6 30.03 -5.40 8.86
C GLU A 6 29.16 -6.62 8.52
N GLU A 7 27.94 -6.42 8.00
CA GLU A 7 27.00 -7.51 7.68
C GLU A 7 27.16 -8.03 6.23
N GLY A 8 27.79 -7.25 5.36
CA GLY A 8 27.92 -7.51 3.93
C GLY A 8 26.67 -7.09 3.13
N PHE A 9 26.89 -6.61 1.90
CA PHE A 9 25.85 -6.04 1.03
C PHE A 9 24.66 -6.98 0.78
N LYS A 10 24.91 -8.28 0.61
CA LYS A 10 23.86 -9.29 0.34
C LYS A 10 22.92 -9.50 1.54
N ALA A 11 23.43 -9.42 2.77
CA ALA A 11 22.60 -9.52 3.96
C ALA A 11 21.77 -8.25 4.17
N TYR A 12 22.37 -7.08 3.92
CA TYR A 12 21.72 -5.78 4.05
C TYR A 12 20.50 -5.63 3.15
N VAL A 13 20.61 -6.03 1.88
CA VAL A 13 19.55 -5.88 0.86
C VAL A 13 18.34 -6.80 1.10
N ARG A 14 18.50 -7.90 1.87
CA ARG A 14 17.40 -8.84 2.13
C ARG A 14 16.37 -8.30 3.12
N GLN A 15 16.74 -7.29 3.92
CA GLN A 15 15.86 -6.74 4.94
C GLN A 15 15.09 -5.54 4.39
N TRP A 16 13.76 -5.67 4.27
CA TRP A 16 12.87 -4.63 3.76
C TRP A 16 13.01 -3.29 4.50
N TRP A 17 13.31 -3.32 5.79
CA TRP A 17 13.52 -2.12 6.60
C TRP A 17 14.76 -1.32 6.19
N ASN A 18 15.82 -2.02 5.76
CA ASN A 18 17.04 -1.38 5.28
C ASN A 18 16.80 -0.63 3.96
N TRP A 19 15.86 -1.10 3.14
CA TRP A 19 15.44 -0.41 1.92
C TRP A 19 14.73 0.92 2.21
N LEU A 20 13.89 0.99 3.25
CA LEU A 20 13.24 2.24 3.64
C LEU A 20 14.24 3.27 4.17
N ASP A 21 15.20 2.83 4.99
CA ASP A 21 16.28 3.68 5.49
C ASP A 21 17.20 4.17 4.34
N PHE A 22 17.54 3.27 3.40
CA PHE A 22 18.30 3.64 2.21
C PHE A 22 17.56 4.64 1.33
N LEU A 23 16.26 4.43 1.09
CA LEU A 23 15.41 5.34 0.31
C LEU A 23 15.36 6.73 0.94
N MET A 24 15.17 6.82 2.25
CA MET A 24 15.16 8.09 2.98
C MET A 24 16.48 8.85 2.82
N LEU A 25 17.62 8.16 3.03
CA LEU A 25 18.94 8.76 2.86
C LEU A 25 19.19 9.19 1.41
N ALA A 26 18.74 8.39 0.43
CA ALA A 26 18.84 8.72 -0.99
C ALA A 26 18.01 9.96 -1.35
N LEU A 27 16.79 10.11 -0.80
CA LEU A 27 15.95 11.28 -1.02
C LEU A 27 16.57 12.55 -0.43
N TYR A 28 17.15 12.47 0.78
CA TYR A 28 17.88 13.60 1.37
C TYR A 28 19.11 13.98 0.55
N LEU A 29 19.92 13.00 0.11
CA LEU A 29 21.09 13.24 -0.73
C LEU A 29 20.71 13.87 -2.07
N THR A 30 19.65 13.35 -2.71
CA THR A 30 19.13 13.89 -3.98
C THR A 30 18.64 15.33 -3.82
N THR A 31 18.00 15.65 -2.70
CA THR A 31 17.57 17.01 -2.38
C THR A 31 18.77 17.96 -2.28
N VAL A 32 19.82 17.57 -1.55
CA VAL A 32 21.04 18.37 -1.42
C VAL A 32 21.73 18.54 -2.79
N ALA A 33 21.82 17.48 -3.58
CA ALA A 33 22.40 17.52 -4.92
C ALA A 33 21.64 18.50 -5.84
N LEU A 34 20.31 18.44 -5.87
CA LEU A 34 19.48 19.37 -6.66
C LEU A 34 19.62 20.82 -6.19
N ARG A 35 19.77 21.06 -4.89
CA ARG A 35 20.05 22.41 -4.36
C ARG A 35 21.41 22.93 -4.81
N VAL A 36 22.43 22.08 -4.83
CA VAL A 36 23.77 22.43 -5.34
C VAL A 36 23.71 22.73 -6.84
N VAL A 37 23.02 21.89 -7.63
CA VAL A 37 22.80 22.14 -9.06
C VAL A 37 22.09 23.48 -9.27
N ALA A 38 21.01 23.75 -8.52
CA ALA A 38 20.31 25.03 -8.60
C ALA A 38 21.22 26.23 -8.28
N MET A 39 22.12 26.10 -7.30
CA MET A 39 23.11 27.14 -6.97
C MET A 39 24.14 27.33 -8.09
N ILE A 40 24.63 26.25 -8.71
CA ILE A 40 25.58 26.31 -9.82
C ILE A 40 24.92 26.97 -11.04
N LEU A 41 23.71 26.56 -11.41
CA LEU A 41 22.96 27.14 -12.53
C LEU A 41 22.74 28.65 -12.36
N ARG A 42 22.44 29.10 -11.13
CA ARG A 42 22.32 30.52 -10.79
C ARG A 42 23.66 31.27 -10.90
N LYS A 43 24.77 30.66 -10.47
CA LYS A 43 26.10 31.27 -10.59
C LYS A 43 26.63 31.33 -12.02
N THR A 44 26.23 30.39 -12.87
CA THR A 44 26.73 30.27 -14.26
C THR A 44 25.93 31.15 -15.22
N ALA A 45 24.98 31.96 -14.72
CA ALA A 45 24.10 32.85 -15.49
C ALA A 45 23.31 32.17 -16.63
N GLN A 46 23.26 30.84 -16.67
CA GLN A 46 22.48 30.07 -17.66
C GLN A 46 20.97 30.09 -17.35
N TYR A 47 20.61 30.42 -16.11
CA TYR A 47 19.27 30.76 -15.68
C TYR A 47 19.31 32.22 -15.24
N GLY A 48 18.43 33.05 -15.80
CA GLY A 48 18.43 34.51 -15.66
C GLY A 48 18.86 34.98 -14.27
N THR A 49 19.82 35.89 -14.24
CA THR A 49 20.44 36.43 -13.02
C THR A 49 19.50 37.31 -12.20
N GLU A 50 18.29 37.57 -12.68
CA GLU A 50 17.26 38.33 -12.00
C GLU A 50 16.29 37.40 -11.25
N PRO A 51 15.89 37.73 -10.01
CA PRO A 51 14.93 36.94 -9.26
C PRO A 51 13.55 37.01 -9.92
N THR A 52 13.26 36.10 -10.85
CA THR A 52 11.93 35.96 -11.43
C THR A 52 10.94 35.48 -10.37
N PRO A 53 9.68 35.98 -10.40
CA PRO A 53 8.64 35.52 -9.48
C PRO A 53 8.38 34.02 -9.70
N ARG A 54 8.00 33.31 -8.62
CA ARG A 54 7.77 31.84 -8.63
C ARG A 54 6.76 31.40 -9.71
N THR A 55 5.87 32.28 -10.15
CA THR A 55 4.88 32.00 -11.19
C THR A 55 5.46 31.84 -12.60
N GLU A 56 6.67 32.36 -12.83
CA GLU A 56 7.33 32.36 -14.15
C GLU A 56 8.45 31.32 -14.23
N TRP A 57 8.58 30.50 -13.19
CA TRP A 57 9.57 29.44 -13.10
C TRP A 57 9.21 28.30 -14.07
N PRO A 58 10.16 27.80 -14.87
CA PRO A 58 9.90 26.62 -15.69
C PRO A 58 9.49 25.43 -14.83
N SER A 59 8.58 24.62 -15.34
CA SER A 59 7.99 23.48 -14.63
C SER A 59 9.00 22.44 -14.15
N ALA A 60 10.17 22.36 -14.80
CA ALA A 60 11.26 21.43 -14.46
C ALA A 60 12.39 22.09 -13.65
N ASP A 61 12.12 23.17 -12.91
CA ASP A 61 13.15 23.83 -12.12
C ASP A 61 13.73 22.94 -11.01
N PRO A 62 15.07 22.84 -10.89
CA PRO A 62 15.71 21.97 -9.90
C PRO A 62 15.37 22.39 -8.46
N THR A 63 15.07 23.68 -8.23
CA THR A 63 14.64 24.19 -6.93
C THR A 63 13.27 23.64 -6.54
N LEU A 64 12.29 23.66 -7.46
CA LEU A 64 10.93 23.12 -7.21
C LEU A 64 10.98 21.61 -6.96
N LEU A 65 11.74 20.89 -7.79
CA LEU A 65 11.92 19.46 -7.61
C LEU A 65 12.57 19.13 -6.25
N SER A 66 13.57 19.91 -5.83
CA SER A 66 14.20 19.73 -4.52
C SER A 66 13.24 19.99 -3.36
N GLU A 67 12.34 20.98 -3.47
CA GLU A 67 11.32 21.24 -2.45
C GLU A 67 10.33 20.07 -2.34
N ALA A 68 9.87 19.54 -3.48
CA ALA A 68 8.97 18.39 -3.51
C ALA A 68 9.62 17.13 -2.91
N LEU A 69 10.85 16.81 -3.32
CA LEU A 69 11.59 15.65 -2.78
C LEU A 69 11.90 15.81 -1.29
N PHE A 70 12.16 17.03 -0.83
CA PHE A 70 12.37 17.31 0.59
C PHE A 70 11.11 17.03 1.41
N SER A 71 9.93 17.44 0.92
CA SER A 71 8.65 17.12 1.58
C SER A 71 8.40 15.61 1.66
N ILE A 72 8.69 14.88 0.58
CA ILE A 72 8.58 13.42 0.56
C ILE A 72 9.57 12.79 1.55
N ALA A 73 10.82 13.25 1.59
CA ALA A 73 11.84 12.77 2.53
C ALA A 73 11.40 12.97 4.00
N HIS A 74 10.76 14.10 4.31
CA HIS A 74 10.21 14.38 5.63
C HIS A 74 9.12 13.38 6.05
N ILE A 75 8.22 13.01 5.14
CA ILE A 75 7.18 12.00 5.41
C ILE A 75 7.84 10.66 5.74
N PHE A 76 8.84 10.23 4.96
CA PHE A 76 9.58 9.00 5.23
C PHE A 76 10.39 9.06 6.54
N SER A 77 10.91 10.23 6.91
CA SER A 77 11.58 10.44 8.18
C SER A 77 10.63 10.24 9.37
N PHE A 78 9.36 10.68 9.27
CA PHE A 78 8.36 10.41 10.31
C PHE A 78 7.88 8.95 10.28
N ALA A 79 7.77 8.33 9.09
CA ALA A 79 7.44 6.91 8.98
C ALA A 79 8.44 6.01 9.73
N ARG A 80 9.70 6.45 9.90
CA ARG A 80 10.73 5.78 10.72
C ARG A 80 10.31 5.57 12.18
N ILE A 81 9.41 6.39 12.73
CA ILE A 81 8.91 6.24 14.10
C ILE A 81 8.20 4.90 14.29
N ILE A 82 7.58 4.37 13.23
CA ILE A 82 6.97 3.03 13.24
C ILE A 82 8.03 1.96 13.59
N PHE A 83 9.31 2.17 13.27
CA PHE A 83 10.40 1.24 13.64
C PHE A 83 10.73 1.27 15.14
N LEU A 84 10.38 2.34 15.86
CA LEU A 84 10.60 2.40 17.32
C LEU A 84 9.63 1.48 18.07
N PHE A 85 8.47 1.17 17.48
CA PHE A 85 7.51 0.23 18.07
C PHE A 85 8.05 -1.20 18.20
N GLN A 86 9.07 -1.59 17.41
CA GLN A 86 9.80 -2.86 17.57
C GLN A 86 10.52 -2.98 18.92
N VAL A 87 10.89 -1.86 19.55
CA VAL A 87 11.64 -1.84 20.81
C VAL A 87 10.75 -2.15 22.02
N ASN A 88 9.44 -1.89 21.91
CA ASN A 88 8.50 -2.17 22.99
C ASN A 88 8.07 -3.63 22.93
N GLU A 89 8.22 -4.35 24.04
CA GLU A 89 7.87 -5.78 24.18
C GLU A 89 6.41 -6.08 23.78
N HIS A 90 5.49 -5.15 24.00
CA HIS A 90 4.08 -5.31 23.66
C HIS A 90 3.75 -4.88 22.22
N LEU A 91 4.46 -3.89 21.65
CA LEU A 91 4.15 -3.36 20.32
C LEU A 91 4.95 -4.03 19.20
N GLY A 92 6.08 -4.67 19.51
CA GLY A 92 6.92 -5.38 18.55
C GLY A 92 6.19 -6.51 17.83
N PRO A 93 5.53 -7.44 18.55
CA PRO A 93 4.75 -8.51 17.91
C PRO A 93 3.61 -7.98 17.02
N LEU A 94 2.98 -6.88 17.42
CA LEU A 94 1.92 -6.22 16.64
C LEU A 94 2.46 -5.67 15.31
N GLN A 95 3.66 -5.07 15.33
CA GLN A 95 4.31 -4.57 14.12
C GLN A 95 4.70 -5.70 13.15
N ILE A 96 5.17 -6.84 13.66
CA ILE A 96 5.51 -8.00 12.83
C ILE A 96 4.23 -8.54 12.15
N SER A 97 3.12 -8.63 12.90
CA SER A 97 1.82 -9.01 12.36
C SER A 97 1.35 -8.05 11.26
N LEU A 98 1.48 -6.74 11.48
CA LEU A 98 1.16 -5.71 10.47
C LEU A 98 2.01 -5.87 9.19
N GLY A 99 3.31 -6.13 9.34
CA GLY A 99 4.21 -6.37 8.20
C GLY A 99 3.81 -7.56 7.34
N ASN A 100 3.39 -8.66 7.97
CA ASN A 100 2.90 -9.84 7.24
C ASN A 100 1.57 -9.56 6.52
N MET A 101 0.65 -8.84 7.17
CA MET A 101 -0.60 -8.40 6.54
C MET A 101 -0.36 -7.50 5.31
N LEU A 102 0.63 -6.60 5.37
CA LEU A 102 0.99 -5.73 4.24
C LEU A 102 1.46 -6.51 3.01
N ILE A 103 2.14 -7.65 3.18
CA ILE A 103 2.55 -8.51 2.06
C ILE A 103 1.32 -9.09 1.37
N ASP A 104 0.33 -9.54 2.15
CA ASP A 104 -0.92 -10.04 1.59
C ASP A 104 -1.71 -8.93 0.90
N ILE A 105 -1.83 -7.75 1.53
CA ILE A 105 -2.44 -6.55 0.91
C ILE A 105 -1.75 -6.19 -0.41
N THR A 106 -0.43 -6.31 -0.52
CA THR A 106 0.30 -5.94 -1.73
C THR A 106 -0.07 -6.84 -2.92
N LYS A 107 -0.19 -8.16 -2.70
CA LYS A 107 -0.65 -9.12 -3.74
C LYS A 107 -2.03 -8.75 -4.25
N PHE A 108 -2.87 -8.32 -3.32
CA PHE A 108 -4.22 -7.89 -3.55
C PHE A 108 -4.27 -6.56 -4.34
N ILE A 109 -3.51 -5.54 -3.92
CA ILE A 109 -3.37 -4.28 -4.66
C ILE A 109 -2.93 -4.53 -6.11
N PHE A 110 -2.06 -5.51 -6.36
CA PHE A 110 -1.64 -5.85 -7.72
C PHE A 110 -2.82 -6.28 -8.61
N ILE A 111 -3.70 -7.16 -8.11
CA ILE A 111 -4.93 -7.57 -8.82
C ILE A 111 -5.83 -6.35 -9.07
N PHE A 112 -5.97 -5.48 -8.07
CA PHE A 112 -6.76 -4.26 -8.18
C PHE A 112 -6.22 -3.29 -9.25
N LEU A 113 -4.89 -3.10 -9.32
CA LEU A 113 -4.25 -2.28 -10.34
C LEU A 113 -4.42 -2.83 -11.76
N LEU A 114 -4.46 -4.17 -11.92
CA LEU A 114 -4.77 -4.78 -13.22
C LEU A 114 -6.20 -4.45 -13.68
N VAL A 115 -7.17 -4.50 -12.76
CA VAL A 115 -8.56 -4.12 -13.05
C VAL A 115 -8.64 -2.64 -13.42
N ILE A 116 -8.05 -1.74 -12.64
CA ILE A 116 -8.02 -0.30 -13.00
C ILE A 116 -7.38 -0.12 -14.38
N SER A 117 -6.26 -0.80 -14.65
CA SER A 117 -5.55 -0.68 -15.92
C SER A 117 -6.39 -1.10 -17.13
N SER A 118 -7.13 -2.21 -17.03
CA SER A 118 -8.00 -2.65 -18.14
C SER A 118 -9.11 -1.63 -18.43
N PHE A 119 -9.72 -1.06 -17.39
CA PHE A 119 -10.77 -0.06 -17.56
C PHE A 119 -10.23 1.30 -17.99
N ALA A 120 -9.05 1.71 -17.50
CA ALA A 120 -8.37 2.96 -17.89
C ALA A 120 -8.07 2.97 -19.39
N CYS A 121 -7.48 1.88 -19.90
CA CYS A 121 -7.21 1.71 -21.33
C CYS A 121 -8.50 1.63 -22.14
N GLY A 122 -9.51 0.88 -21.68
CA GLY A 122 -10.80 0.74 -22.38
C GLY A 122 -11.56 2.05 -22.51
N LEU A 123 -11.65 2.84 -21.43
CA LEU A 123 -12.30 4.16 -21.44
C LEU A 123 -11.50 5.20 -22.23
N HIS A 124 -10.17 5.17 -22.13
CA HIS A 124 -9.33 6.05 -22.96
C HIS A 124 -9.54 5.76 -24.46
N GLN A 125 -9.58 4.48 -24.85
CA GLN A 125 -9.83 4.08 -26.23
C GLN A 125 -11.24 4.46 -26.71
N LEU A 126 -12.26 4.35 -25.85
CA LEU A 126 -13.64 4.75 -26.17
C LEU A 126 -13.72 6.25 -26.52
N TYR A 127 -13.01 7.10 -25.78
CA TYR A 127 -13.02 8.54 -25.99
C TYR A 127 -11.93 9.06 -26.94
N TYR A 128 -11.00 8.21 -27.40
CA TYR A 128 -9.85 8.62 -28.21
C TYR A 128 -10.24 9.39 -29.49
N TYR A 129 -11.31 8.94 -30.17
CA TYR A 129 -11.76 9.51 -31.44
C TYR A 129 -12.49 10.86 -31.32
N TYR A 130 -12.74 11.36 -30.11
CA TYR A 130 -13.35 12.68 -29.90
C TYR A 130 -12.33 13.84 -29.95
N VAL A 131 -11.10 13.59 -30.40
CA VAL A 131 -10.11 14.61 -30.78
C VAL A 131 -10.32 15.00 -32.23
N SER A 132 -10.55 16.29 -32.48
CA SER A 132 -10.43 16.88 -33.81
C SER A 132 -9.20 17.77 -33.90
N LYS A 133 -8.75 18.08 -35.13
CA LYS A 133 -7.58 18.96 -35.38
C LYS A 133 -7.79 20.40 -34.90
N GLN A 134 -9.03 20.83 -34.71
CA GLN A 134 -9.38 22.21 -34.34
C GLN A 134 -9.90 22.31 -32.90
N GLU A 135 -10.53 21.28 -32.35
CA GLU A 135 -11.12 21.30 -31.01
C GLU A 135 -11.05 19.92 -30.34
N ASP A 136 -10.84 19.91 -29.01
CA ASP A 136 -10.87 18.70 -28.18
C ASP A 136 -12.24 18.58 -27.52
N TYR A 137 -13.03 17.59 -27.95
CA TYR A 137 -14.37 17.32 -27.41
C TYR A 137 -14.35 16.25 -26.33
N ARG A 138 -13.18 15.71 -25.97
CA ARG A 138 -13.08 14.66 -24.98
C ARG A 138 -13.43 15.17 -23.59
N PRO A 139 -13.98 14.28 -22.73
CA PRO A 139 -14.06 14.59 -21.31
C PRO A 139 -12.63 14.73 -20.74
N ALA A 140 -12.40 15.76 -19.92
CA ALA A 140 -11.08 16.04 -19.34
C ALA A 140 -10.51 14.82 -18.57
N ALA A 141 -11.41 14.04 -17.95
CA ALA A 141 -11.12 12.80 -17.27
C ALA A 141 -10.39 11.75 -18.11
N PHE A 142 -10.69 11.63 -19.41
CA PHE A 142 -10.17 10.56 -20.27
C PHE A 142 -9.29 11.06 -21.42
N SER A 143 -8.88 12.32 -21.34
CA SER A 143 -8.02 12.99 -22.33
C SER A 143 -6.65 12.30 -22.50
N SER A 144 -6.09 11.78 -21.41
CA SER A 144 -4.83 11.03 -21.39
C SER A 144 -4.98 9.76 -20.56
N LEU A 145 -4.13 8.75 -20.79
CA LEU A 145 -4.12 7.54 -19.96
C LEU A 145 -3.89 7.87 -18.48
N VAL A 146 -2.97 8.79 -18.17
CA VAL A 146 -2.67 9.20 -16.79
C VAL A 146 -3.88 9.87 -16.15
N SER A 147 -4.58 10.74 -16.88
CA SER A 147 -5.83 11.35 -16.44
C SER A 147 -6.90 10.28 -16.17
N SER A 148 -7.03 9.27 -17.05
CA SER A 148 -7.97 8.16 -16.87
C SER A 148 -7.69 7.38 -15.59
N TYR A 149 -6.42 7.06 -15.31
CA TYR A 149 -6.02 6.41 -14.06
C TYR A 149 -6.37 7.26 -12.83
N GLN A 150 -6.05 8.55 -12.88
CA GLN A 150 -6.35 9.48 -11.79
C GLN A 150 -7.86 9.58 -11.54
N THR A 151 -8.67 9.72 -12.60
CA THR A 151 -10.13 9.76 -12.47
C THR A 151 -10.68 8.47 -11.89
N LEU A 152 -10.27 7.30 -12.41
CA LEU A 152 -10.75 6.01 -11.88
C LEU A 152 -10.34 5.79 -10.42
N PHE A 153 -9.15 6.24 -10.03
CA PHE A 153 -8.68 6.20 -8.65
C PHE A 153 -9.55 7.09 -7.72
N TRP A 154 -9.82 8.34 -8.10
CA TRP A 154 -10.66 9.23 -7.28
C TRP A 154 -12.13 8.77 -7.23
N ASN A 155 -12.61 8.17 -8.30
CA ASN A 155 -13.94 7.57 -8.37
C ASN A 155 -14.11 6.44 -7.34
N LEU A 156 -13.05 5.67 -7.04
CA LEU A 156 -13.09 4.64 -6.00
C LEU A 156 -13.53 5.17 -4.62
N PHE A 157 -13.12 6.40 -4.30
CA PHE A 157 -13.44 7.06 -3.04
C PHE A 157 -14.76 7.86 -3.10
N GLY A 158 -15.53 7.73 -4.19
CA GLY A 158 -16.78 8.46 -4.39
C GLY A 158 -16.59 9.93 -4.77
N ASN A 159 -15.37 10.37 -5.08
CA ASN A 159 -15.10 11.74 -5.52
C ASN A 159 -15.21 11.86 -7.05
N SER A 160 -16.40 11.54 -7.58
CA SER A 160 -16.72 11.63 -9.01
C SER A 160 -17.68 12.80 -9.27
N GLN A 161 -17.28 13.79 -10.06
CA GLN A 161 -18.24 14.81 -10.54
C GLN A 161 -18.80 14.37 -11.90
N VAL A 162 -20.12 14.24 -11.99
CA VAL A 162 -20.85 13.77 -13.19
C VAL A 162 -20.52 14.60 -14.43
N SER A 163 -20.19 15.89 -14.24
CA SER A 163 -19.82 16.83 -15.30
C SER A 163 -18.52 16.48 -16.05
N HIS A 164 -17.65 15.64 -15.49
CA HIS A 164 -16.37 15.27 -16.11
C HIS A 164 -16.48 14.13 -17.13
N PHE A 165 -17.67 13.54 -17.31
CA PHE A 165 -17.91 12.40 -18.20
C PHE A 165 -18.67 12.76 -19.47
N GLU A 166 -19.18 13.99 -19.56
CA GLU A 166 -19.95 14.46 -20.72
C GLU A 166 -19.01 14.88 -21.87
N VAL A 167 -19.32 14.40 -23.08
CA VAL A 167 -18.71 14.91 -24.31
C VAL A 167 -19.38 16.24 -24.64
N ARG A 168 -18.64 17.32 -24.48
CA ARG A 168 -19.14 18.69 -24.70
C ARG A 168 -18.51 19.28 -25.95
N SER A 169 -19.36 19.74 -26.87
CA SER A 169 -18.97 20.56 -28.01
C SER A 169 -19.02 22.03 -27.62
N VAL A 170 -18.08 22.84 -28.11
CA VAL A 170 -18.17 24.30 -28.01
C VAL A 170 -19.03 24.77 -29.17
N ASN A 171 -20.14 25.44 -28.88
CA ASN A 171 -20.93 26.08 -29.92
C ASN A 171 -20.17 27.31 -30.45
N ALA A 172 -19.84 27.31 -31.73
CA ALA A 172 -19.10 28.40 -32.39
C ALA A 172 -19.81 29.77 -32.35
N ILE A 173 -21.13 29.77 -32.09
CA ILE A 173 -21.98 30.98 -32.12
C ILE A 173 -22.15 31.58 -30.71
N THR A 174 -22.26 30.74 -29.67
CA THR A 174 -22.55 31.16 -28.28
C THR A 174 -21.36 31.00 -27.34
N GLY A 175 -20.29 30.30 -27.75
CA GLY A 175 -19.15 29.95 -26.89
C GLY A 175 -19.52 29.01 -25.73
N THR A 176 -20.76 28.53 -25.68
CA THR A 176 -21.26 27.64 -24.62
C THR A 176 -20.84 26.20 -24.90
N ARG A 177 -20.47 25.47 -23.85
CA ARG A 177 -20.18 24.04 -23.89
C ARG A 177 -21.50 23.28 -23.80
N GLU A 178 -21.95 22.71 -24.90
CA GLU A 178 -23.20 21.95 -24.99
C GLU A 178 -22.92 20.46 -25.24
N THR A 179 -23.80 19.60 -24.72
CA THR A 179 -23.65 18.14 -24.86
C THR A 179 -23.90 17.72 -26.30
N MET A 180 -22.98 16.93 -26.86
CA MET A 180 -23.09 16.52 -28.26
C MET A 180 -24.09 15.35 -28.40
N PRO A 181 -25.23 15.52 -29.11
CA PRO A 181 -26.24 14.47 -29.21
C PRO A 181 -25.76 13.25 -30.00
N ALA A 182 -24.82 13.43 -30.93
CA ALA A 182 -24.22 12.33 -31.71
C ALA A 182 -23.38 11.36 -30.85
N ALA A 183 -22.86 11.82 -29.70
CA ALA A 183 -22.10 11.01 -28.77
C ALA A 183 -22.97 10.32 -27.71
N ARG A 184 -24.31 10.38 -27.83
CA ARG A 184 -25.19 9.83 -26.79
C ARG A 184 -24.94 8.34 -26.51
N ASN A 185 -24.75 7.55 -27.57
CA ASN A 185 -24.51 6.11 -27.42
C ASN A 185 -23.16 5.80 -26.75
N THR A 186 -22.10 6.54 -27.09
CA THR A 186 -20.77 6.34 -26.49
C THR A 186 -20.73 6.81 -25.04
N MET A 187 -21.43 7.90 -24.71
CA MET A 187 -21.59 8.36 -23.32
C MET A 187 -22.29 7.30 -22.46
N ILE A 188 -23.39 6.71 -22.95
CA ILE A 188 -24.08 5.62 -22.25
C ILE A 188 -23.15 4.41 -22.05
N VAL A 189 -22.39 4.01 -23.07
CA VAL A 189 -21.42 2.91 -22.95
C VAL A 189 -20.34 3.26 -21.91
N GLY A 190 -19.83 4.49 -21.91
CA GLY A 190 -18.85 4.95 -20.92
C GLY A 190 -19.39 4.92 -19.49
N GLU A 191 -20.65 5.32 -19.30
CA GLU A 191 -21.33 5.29 -18.00
C GLU A 191 -21.54 3.84 -17.51
N ILE A 192 -21.97 2.93 -18.39
CA ILE A 192 -22.11 1.50 -18.07
C ILE A 192 -20.76 0.89 -17.70
N LEU A 193 -19.69 1.18 -18.46
CA LEU A 193 -18.35 0.70 -18.15
C LEU A 193 -17.85 1.21 -16.79
N LEU A 194 -18.18 2.47 -16.45
CA LEU A 194 -17.83 3.04 -15.15
C LEU A 194 -18.61 2.39 -14.00
N LEU A 195 -19.88 2.03 -14.22
CA LEU A 195 -20.71 1.30 -13.26
C LEU A 195 -20.15 -0.11 -13.01
N ILE A 196 -19.80 -0.82 -14.08
CA ILE A 196 -19.18 -2.15 -13.99
C ILE A 196 -17.83 -2.06 -13.28
N TYR A 197 -17.02 -1.03 -13.58
CA TYR A 197 -15.76 -0.77 -12.89
C TYR A 197 -15.97 -0.62 -11.37
N HIS A 198 -16.94 0.20 -10.93
CA HIS A 198 -17.22 0.38 -9.50
C HIS A 198 -17.68 -0.91 -8.84
N ALA A 199 -18.58 -1.67 -9.47
CA ALA A 199 -19.03 -2.94 -8.94
C ALA A 199 -17.87 -3.94 -8.77
N MET A 200 -17.03 -4.08 -9.79
CA MET A 200 -15.84 -4.94 -9.76
C MET A 200 -14.84 -4.46 -8.70
N ALA A 201 -14.57 -3.16 -8.62
CA ALA A 201 -13.68 -2.57 -7.64
C ALA A 201 -14.15 -2.84 -6.21
N ILE A 202 -15.45 -2.66 -5.93
CA ILE A 202 -16.05 -2.94 -4.62
C ILE A 202 -15.94 -4.44 -4.28
N ILE A 203 -16.27 -5.33 -5.22
CA ILE A 203 -16.15 -6.78 -4.99
C ILE A 203 -14.71 -7.15 -4.63
N VAL A 204 -13.73 -6.63 -5.38
CA VAL A 204 -12.30 -6.87 -5.14
C VAL A 204 -11.87 -6.32 -3.78
N LEU A 205 -12.24 -5.08 -3.44
CA LEU A 205 -11.92 -4.48 -2.13
C LEU A 205 -12.56 -5.23 -0.96
N VAL A 206 -13.82 -5.64 -1.09
CA VAL A 206 -14.53 -6.41 -0.07
C VAL A 206 -13.87 -7.78 0.12
N ASN A 207 -13.49 -8.46 -0.96
CA ASN A 207 -12.78 -9.74 -0.90
C ASN A 207 -11.42 -9.60 -0.20
N MET A 208 -10.73 -8.48 -0.37
CA MET A 208 -9.49 -8.17 0.35
C MET A 208 -9.74 -7.95 1.83
N LEU A 209 -10.76 -7.17 2.18
CA LEU A 209 -11.13 -6.89 3.56
C LEU A 209 -11.52 -8.17 4.30
N ILE A 210 -12.32 -9.04 3.67
CA ILE A 210 -12.72 -10.35 4.23
C ILE A 210 -11.50 -11.23 4.45
N ALA A 211 -10.58 -11.31 3.48
CA ALA A 211 -9.37 -12.13 3.60
C ALA A 211 -8.49 -11.68 4.77
N MET A 212 -8.27 -10.38 4.92
CA MET A 212 -7.49 -9.81 6.03
C MET A 212 -8.15 -10.05 7.39
N MET A 213 -9.45 -9.75 7.50
CA MET A 213 -10.19 -9.96 8.75
C MET A 213 -10.24 -11.44 9.13
N SER A 214 -10.46 -12.34 8.16
CA SER A 214 -10.52 -13.80 8.39
C SER A 214 -9.19 -14.35 8.91
N ASN A 215 -8.05 -13.93 8.34
CA ASN A 215 -6.73 -14.37 8.82
C ASN A 215 -6.45 -13.86 10.25
N SER A 216 -6.85 -12.62 10.54
CA SER A 216 -6.79 -12.07 11.90
C SER A 216 -7.66 -12.87 12.89
N PHE A 217 -8.89 -13.23 12.50
CA PHE A 217 -9.79 -14.02 13.35
C PHE A 217 -9.27 -15.44 13.60
N GLN A 218 -8.71 -16.11 12.59
CA GLN A 218 -8.12 -17.44 12.74
C GLN A 218 -6.92 -17.44 13.71
N THR A 219 -6.09 -16.40 13.65
CA THR A 219 -4.94 -16.24 14.56
C THR A 219 -5.40 -16.05 16.02
N ILE A 220 -6.41 -15.22 16.26
CA ILE A 220 -6.98 -14.98 17.59
C ILE A 220 -7.66 -16.24 18.13
N GLN A 221 -8.43 -16.95 17.29
CA GLN A 221 -9.05 -18.20 17.68
C GLN A 221 -8.00 -19.26 18.00
N CYS A 222 -6.97 -19.45 17.17
CA CYS A 222 -5.93 -20.45 17.40
C CYS A 222 -5.24 -20.25 18.77
N HIS A 223 -4.90 -19.00 19.11
CA HIS A 223 -4.31 -18.67 20.42
C HIS A 223 -5.28 -18.98 21.58
N SER A 224 -6.57 -18.66 21.43
CA SER A 224 -7.60 -18.93 22.43
C SER A 224 -7.89 -20.44 22.59
N TRP A 225 -7.94 -21.18 21.49
CA TRP A 225 -8.11 -22.65 21.47
C TRP A 225 -6.90 -23.37 22.06
N LEU A 226 -5.67 -22.90 21.81
CA LEU A 226 -4.46 -23.45 22.45
C LEU A 226 -4.47 -23.25 23.97
N HIS A 227 -4.90 -22.08 24.46
CA HIS A 227 -5.08 -21.85 25.90
C HIS A 227 -6.18 -22.74 26.49
N LEU A 228 -7.33 -22.86 25.82
CA LEU A 228 -8.42 -23.72 26.26
C LEU A 228 -8.04 -25.21 26.23
N LEU A 229 -7.35 -25.67 25.19
CA LEU A 229 -6.81 -27.03 25.13
C LEU A 229 -5.74 -27.27 26.20
N GLY A 230 -4.87 -26.30 26.48
CA GLY A 230 -3.92 -26.38 27.60
C GLY A 230 -4.63 -26.51 28.95
N VAL A 231 -5.65 -25.70 29.20
CA VAL A 231 -6.47 -25.78 30.43
C VAL A 231 -7.24 -27.09 30.48
N VAL A 232 -7.84 -27.55 29.38
CA VAL A 232 -8.57 -28.83 29.32
C VAL A 232 -7.63 -30.01 29.51
N VAL A 233 -6.43 -30.01 28.92
CA VAL A 233 -5.43 -31.06 29.14
C VAL A 233 -4.95 -31.04 30.59
N VAL A 234 -4.70 -29.87 31.19
CA VAL A 234 -4.35 -29.75 32.61
C VAL A 234 -5.49 -30.24 33.49
N VAL A 235 -6.74 -29.88 33.20
CA VAL A 235 -7.92 -30.34 33.96
C VAL A 235 -8.13 -31.84 33.79
N ILE A 236 -8.01 -32.39 32.58
CA ILE A 236 -8.10 -33.84 32.34
C ILE A 236 -6.96 -34.54 33.08
N VAL A 237 -5.73 -34.05 33.03
CA VAL A 237 -4.60 -34.63 33.77
C VAL A 237 -4.85 -34.52 35.27
N VAL A 238 -5.32 -33.39 35.81
CA VAL A 238 -5.62 -33.23 37.24
C VAL A 238 -6.80 -34.10 37.69
N VAL A 239 -7.83 -34.27 36.86
CA VAL A 239 -9.01 -35.09 37.16
C VAL A 239 -8.69 -36.59 37.03
N VAL A 240 -7.94 -36.98 36.01
CA VAL A 240 -7.54 -38.38 35.75
C VAL A 240 -6.43 -38.81 36.72
N VAL A 241 -5.51 -37.92 37.11
CA VAL A 241 -4.41 -38.22 38.06
C VAL A 241 -4.83 -37.98 39.52
N GLY A 242 -5.74 -37.05 39.79
CA GLY A 242 -6.23 -36.72 41.14
C GLY A 242 -7.37 -37.61 41.64
N GLY A 243 -7.98 -38.44 40.79
CA GLY A 243 -9.07 -39.35 41.15
C GLY A 243 -8.65 -40.74 41.65
N GLY A 244 -7.36 -41.06 41.68
CA GLY A 244 -6.85 -42.39 41.99
C GLY A 244 -6.21 -42.50 43.38
N GLY A 245 -7.03 -42.51 44.43
CA GLY A 245 -6.59 -43.02 45.74
C GLY A 245 -6.40 -44.54 45.67
N GLY A 246 -5.16 -45.00 45.49
CA GLY A 246 -4.83 -46.42 45.58
C GLY A 246 -3.55 -46.82 44.84
N SER A 247 -2.49 -47.04 45.62
CA SER A 247 -1.25 -47.81 45.39
C SER A 247 -0.98 -48.40 43.98
N CYS A 248 0.17 -48.04 43.38
CA CYS A 248 1.26 -48.96 42.96
C CYS A 248 2.25 -48.37 41.91
N SER A 249 3.55 -48.49 42.21
CA SER A 249 4.69 -48.80 41.30
C SER A 249 5.40 -47.71 40.44
N PRO A 250 6.70 -47.91 40.09
CA PRO A 250 7.72 -46.86 39.94
C PRO A 250 7.86 -46.22 38.53
N CYS A 251 6.82 -46.24 37.70
CA CYS A 251 6.81 -45.51 36.42
C CYS A 251 6.61 -43.99 36.56
N TYR A 252 6.41 -43.51 37.78
CA TYR A 252 6.06 -42.13 38.10
C TYR A 252 7.16 -41.09 37.81
N TYR A 253 8.44 -41.50 37.82
CA TYR A 253 9.57 -40.58 37.61
C TYR A 253 9.92 -40.35 36.14
N SER A 254 9.58 -41.29 35.23
CA SER A 254 9.90 -41.14 33.80
C SER A 254 8.93 -40.18 33.09
N CYS A 255 7.67 -40.17 33.50
CA CYS A 255 6.64 -39.30 32.90
C CYS A 255 6.76 -37.83 33.38
N SER A 256 7.22 -37.61 34.62
CA SER A 256 7.49 -36.26 35.15
C SER A 256 8.66 -35.58 34.43
N ALA A 257 9.68 -36.33 34.01
CA ALA A 257 10.82 -35.80 33.25
C ALA A 257 10.42 -35.38 31.82
N ILE A 258 9.53 -36.14 31.17
CA ILE A 258 8.99 -35.80 29.85
C ILE A 258 8.10 -34.55 29.95
N PHE A 259 7.29 -34.42 31.01
CA PHE A 259 6.42 -33.25 31.21
C PHE A 259 7.21 -31.98 31.57
N ARG A 260 8.30 -32.09 32.35
CA ARG A 260 9.22 -30.97 32.59
C ARG A 260 9.94 -30.54 31.31
N SER A 261 10.29 -31.48 30.42
CA SER A 261 10.84 -31.15 29.11
C SER A 261 9.86 -30.43 28.17
N ILE A 262 8.55 -30.64 28.35
CA ILE A 262 7.50 -29.96 27.56
C ILE A 262 7.21 -28.55 28.11
N ILE A 263 7.36 -28.34 29.42
CA ILE A 263 7.19 -27.03 30.07
C ILE A 263 8.46 -26.15 29.91
N ASP A 264 9.66 -26.72 29.95
CA ASP A 264 10.94 -25.97 29.84
C ASP A 264 11.38 -25.67 28.39
N SER A 265 10.71 -26.20 27.37
CA SER A 265 11.07 -25.91 25.97
C SER A 265 9.87 -25.51 25.09
N PRO A 266 9.39 -24.26 25.20
CA PRO A 266 8.36 -23.73 24.29
C PRO A 266 8.84 -23.58 22.84
N ARG A 267 10.12 -23.84 22.54
CA ARG A 267 10.71 -23.66 21.19
C ARG A 267 10.42 -24.80 20.21
N ALA A 268 9.99 -25.98 20.66
CA ALA A 268 9.80 -27.13 19.76
C ALA A 268 8.46 -27.14 19.01
N ILE A 269 7.46 -26.37 19.48
CA ILE A 269 6.12 -26.34 18.84
C ILE A 269 6.05 -25.32 17.69
N PHE A 270 6.99 -24.37 17.62
CA PHE A 270 6.98 -23.32 16.60
C PHE A 270 7.33 -23.77 15.17
N ILE A 271 7.80 -25.01 14.97
CA ILE A 271 8.28 -25.50 13.66
C ILE A 271 7.17 -26.15 12.81
N ARG A 272 5.97 -26.39 13.34
CA ARG A 272 4.89 -27.07 12.59
C ARG A 272 3.77 -26.17 12.04
N CYS A 273 3.88 -24.85 12.17
CA CYS A 273 2.95 -23.88 11.58
C CYS A 273 3.67 -22.80 10.76
N ALA A 274 4.70 -23.19 9.99
CA ALA A 274 5.27 -22.38 8.91
C ALA A 274 4.93 -23.02 7.56
#